data_AF-A0A8H6YT29-F1
#
_entry.id   AF-A0A8H6YT29-F1
#
_cell.length_a   1.000
_cell.length_b   1.000
_cell.length_c   1.000
_cell.angle_alpha   90.00
_cell.angle_beta   90.00
_cell.angle_gamma   90.00
#
_symmetry.space_group_name_H-M   'P 1'
#
loop_
_entity.id
_entity.type
_entity.pdbx_description
1 polymer ?
#
loop_
_entity_poly.entity_id
_entity_poly.type
_entity_poly.pdbx_seq_one_letter_code
_entity_poly.pdbx_strand_id
1 'polypeptide(L)'
;MGRDPAKKRTSVAEASARKFVVQERVLTRIETLDLATADAAKLVAEINKIHSGLNNLATLVGFAIEAAAVGSPARTTWQEFRKRIAKAKKDQKSLAGIASHREKRLWVNNLGFNTQGRPLADFIANQPGNHESSSLHQPRIVYHPDIVIDSNPEYFCDVQANESVIFLRPEDNHIELFALRGLAMDLPYSEKLYAFLAQVIATACDERRDVRPNHPGKMVQSGCNAGQRDARVFGRAKAYTRNLTQETKIHHDKDTIAGMTIFWYASRTAVPTEVITAITEAVGEIGLPTISTRNVAEGTGYTFTVDGKHYNFPLHERAPCEAIFSQNYSAPIHRDPSYAPFTLSWTIERQLPEPATSQPQLSQPGATRVLRSSSMAVATEDPALWPSYGGGNFELLEHCWVTVQTTTMLQLAF
;
A
#
# COMPACT_ATOMS: atom_id res chain seq x y z
N MET A 1 3.55 40.46 -3.86
CA MET A 1 2.71 40.19 -5.05
C MET A 1 1.97 38.87 -4.84
N GLY A 2 0.79 38.91 -4.23
CA GLY A 2 -0.01 37.72 -3.94
C GLY A 2 -0.69 37.19 -5.21
N ARG A 3 -0.53 35.90 -5.50
CA ARG A 3 -1.29 35.24 -6.58
C ARG A 3 -2.62 34.76 -6.02
N ASP A 4 -3.67 35.22 -6.69
CA ASP A 4 -5.07 34.95 -6.42
C ASP A 4 -5.42 33.44 -6.48
N PRO A 5 -5.87 32.84 -5.37
CA PRO A 5 -6.25 31.43 -5.29
C PRO A 5 -7.49 31.06 -6.12
N ALA A 6 -8.24 32.03 -6.64
CA ALA A 6 -9.38 31.80 -7.53
C ALA A 6 -8.97 31.20 -8.90
N LYS A 7 -7.73 31.42 -9.35
CA LYS A 7 -7.24 30.95 -10.67
C LYS A 7 -6.86 29.46 -10.73
N LYS A 8 -6.74 28.75 -9.60
CA LYS A 8 -6.33 27.33 -9.58
C LYS A 8 -7.53 26.38 -9.50
N ARG A 9 -8.60 26.77 -8.79
CA ARG A 9 -9.90 26.05 -8.74
C ARG A 9 -10.56 25.95 -10.12
N THR A 10 -10.34 26.94 -10.97
CA THR A 10 -10.80 26.95 -12.36
C THR A 10 -10.18 25.82 -13.19
N SER A 11 -8.91 25.43 -12.97
CA SER A 11 -8.24 24.43 -13.82
C SER A 11 -8.68 22.97 -13.60
N VAL A 12 -9.03 22.58 -12.36
CA VAL A 12 -9.55 21.24 -12.04
C VAL A 12 -11.03 21.13 -12.40
N ALA A 13 -11.79 22.20 -12.14
CA ALA A 13 -13.16 22.33 -12.63
C ALA A 13 -13.20 22.32 -14.17
N GLU A 14 -12.24 22.96 -14.85
CA GLU A 14 -12.09 22.91 -16.31
C GLU A 14 -11.67 21.54 -16.83
N ALA A 15 -10.84 20.77 -16.12
CA ALA A 15 -10.47 19.42 -16.53
C ALA A 15 -11.65 18.44 -16.38
N SER A 16 -12.43 18.56 -15.30
CA SER A 16 -13.69 17.81 -15.12
C SER A 16 -14.77 18.27 -16.10
N ALA A 17 -14.90 19.58 -16.35
CA ALA A 17 -15.80 20.13 -17.37
C ALA A 17 -15.37 19.70 -18.79
N ARG A 18 -14.07 19.59 -19.10
CA ARG A 18 -13.57 19.05 -20.37
C ARG A 18 -13.90 17.56 -20.53
N LYS A 19 -13.81 16.76 -19.46
CA LYS A 19 -14.28 15.36 -19.48
C LYS A 19 -15.80 15.28 -19.72
N PHE A 20 -16.58 16.15 -19.06
CA PHE A 20 -18.02 16.24 -19.23
C PHE A 20 -18.41 16.72 -20.64
N VAL A 21 -17.68 17.69 -21.21
CA VAL A 21 -17.88 18.19 -22.58
C VAL A 21 -17.47 17.17 -23.63
N VAL A 22 -16.43 16.36 -23.41
CA VAL A 22 -16.09 15.23 -24.30
C VAL A 22 -17.18 14.16 -24.22
N GLN A 23 -17.70 13.89 -23.03
CA GLN A 23 -18.80 12.95 -22.80
C GLN A 23 -20.11 13.41 -23.45
N GLU A 24 -20.50 14.68 -23.27
CA GLU A 24 -21.63 15.27 -23.99
C GLU A 24 -21.40 15.27 -25.49
N ARG A 25 -20.22 15.65 -25.99
CA ARG A 25 -19.95 15.61 -27.44
C ARG A 25 -20.05 14.20 -28.01
N VAL A 26 -19.64 13.18 -27.27
CA VAL A 26 -19.81 11.78 -27.69
C VAL A 26 -21.29 11.38 -27.66
N LEU A 27 -22.05 11.76 -26.63
CA LEU A 27 -23.48 11.49 -26.53
C LEU A 27 -24.29 12.22 -27.59
N THR A 28 -24.08 13.52 -27.77
CA THR A 28 -24.68 14.32 -28.86
C THR A 28 -24.30 13.76 -30.22
N ARG A 29 -23.06 13.28 -30.42
CA ARG A 29 -22.67 12.67 -31.70
C ARG A 29 -23.37 11.33 -31.94
N ILE A 30 -23.60 10.55 -30.88
CA ILE A 30 -24.41 9.32 -30.91
C ILE A 30 -25.89 9.64 -31.19
N GLU A 31 -26.41 10.74 -30.65
CA GLU A 31 -27.78 11.22 -30.92
C GLU A 31 -27.95 11.76 -32.35
N THR A 32 -26.89 12.33 -32.94
CA THR A 32 -26.90 12.81 -34.34
C THR A 32 -26.58 11.71 -35.37
N LEU A 33 -26.09 10.55 -34.93
CA LEU A 33 -26.01 9.39 -35.81
C LEU A 33 -27.45 8.91 -36.00
N ASP A 34 -27.93 8.93 -37.25
CA ASP A 34 -29.25 8.43 -37.67
C ASP A 34 -29.29 6.89 -37.61
N LEU A 35 -28.97 6.37 -36.43
CA LEU A 35 -29.21 5.02 -36.00
C LEU A 35 -30.64 5.02 -35.49
N ALA A 36 -31.50 4.19 -36.07
CA ALA A 36 -32.86 3.97 -35.57
C ALA A 36 -32.82 3.96 -34.04
N THR A 37 -33.49 4.92 -33.41
CA THR A 37 -33.27 5.38 -32.02
C THR A 37 -33.26 4.27 -30.96
N ALA A 38 -33.92 3.14 -31.24
CA ALA A 38 -33.89 1.95 -30.40
C ALA A 38 -32.51 1.27 -30.31
N ASP A 39 -31.71 1.27 -31.38
CA ASP A 39 -30.40 0.63 -31.43
C ASP A 39 -29.31 1.50 -30.78
N ALA A 40 -29.43 2.83 -30.88
CA ALA A 40 -28.52 3.77 -30.21
C ALA A 40 -28.69 3.72 -28.68
N ALA A 41 -29.93 3.72 -28.19
CA ALA A 41 -30.21 3.59 -26.75
C ALA A 41 -29.72 2.24 -26.19
N LYS A 42 -29.89 1.15 -26.96
CA LYS A 42 -29.40 -0.17 -26.59
C LYS A 42 -27.87 -0.25 -26.60
N LEU A 43 -27.23 0.43 -27.54
CA LEU A 43 -25.77 0.56 -27.62
C LEU A 43 -25.22 1.34 -26.41
N VAL A 44 -25.83 2.47 -26.06
CA VAL A 44 -25.47 3.26 -24.87
C VAL A 44 -25.66 2.43 -23.60
N ALA A 45 -26.76 1.68 -23.48
CA ALA A 45 -27.01 0.79 -22.34
C ALA A 45 -25.98 -0.37 -22.25
N GLU A 46 -25.60 -1.00 -23.37
CA GLU A 46 -24.56 -2.05 -23.38
C GLU A 46 -23.16 -1.47 -23.11
N ILE A 47 -22.83 -0.29 -23.65
CA ILE A 47 -21.56 0.41 -23.35
C ILE A 47 -21.49 0.73 -21.86
N ASN A 48 -22.57 1.27 -21.28
CA ASN A 48 -22.65 1.57 -19.84
C ASN A 48 -22.56 0.30 -18.97
N LYS A 49 -23.08 -0.84 -19.45
CA LYS A 49 -22.95 -2.15 -18.77
C LYS A 49 -21.53 -2.73 -18.85
N ILE A 50 -20.78 -2.42 -19.91
CA ILE A 50 -19.37 -2.84 -20.11
C ILE A 50 -18.39 -1.86 -19.42
N HIS A 51 -18.83 -0.64 -19.14
CA HIS A 51 -18.03 0.49 -18.64
C HIS A 51 -17.36 0.25 -17.27
N SER A 52 -17.81 -0.73 -16.50
CA SER A 52 -17.25 -1.02 -15.17
C SER A 52 -15.84 -1.63 -15.18
N GLY A 53 -15.19 -1.82 -16.35
CA GLY A 53 -13.93 -2.57 -16.38
C GLY A 53 -12.89 -2.32 -17.48
N LEU A 54 -12.97 -1.30 -18.34
CA LEU A 54 -11.99 -1.14 -19.43
C LEU A 54 -11.49 0.29 -19.68
N ASN A 55 -10.17 0.48 -19.64
CA ASN A 55 -9.43 1.67 -20.07
C ASN A 55 -9.42 1.90 -21.61
N ASN A 56 -10.09 1.06 -22.39
CA ASN A 56 -10.07 1.08 -23.86
C ASN A 56 -11.31 1.76 -24.48
N LEU A 57 -12.00 2.61 -23.73
CA LEU A 57 -13.20 3.31 -24.20
C LEU A 57 -12.93 4.12 -25.48
N ALA A 58 -11.76 4.78 -25.57
CA ALA A 58 -11.36 5.54 -26.75
C ALA A 58 -11.19 4.66 -28.00
N THR A 59 -10.67 3.45 -27.84
CA THR A 59 -10.51 2.48 -28.94
C THR A 59 -11.86 1.91 -29.38
N LEU A 60 -12.76 1.63 -28.43
CA LEU A 60 -14.12 1.16 -28.69
C LEU A 60 -14.98 2.24 -29.39
N VAL A 61 -14.86 3.49 -28.96
CA VAL A 61 -15.53 4.64 -29.60
C VAL A 61 -14.96 4.89 -30.99
N GLY A 62 -13.64 4.79 -31.17
CA GLY A 62 -12.99 4.88 -32.50
C GLY A 62 -13.54 3.85 -33.48
N PHE A 63 -13.69 2.58 -33.05
CA PHE A 63 -14.26 1.53 -33.89
C PHE A 63 -15.74 1.73 -34.22
N ALA A 64 -16.54 2.24 -33.27
CA ALA A 64 -17.94 2.53 -33.52
C ALA A 64 -18.11 3.67 -34.55
N ILE A 65 -17.22 4.66 -34.51
CA ILE A 65 -17.18 5.78 -35.47
C ILE A 65 -16.76 5.28 -36.86
N GLU A 66 -15.71 4.47 -36.96
CA GLU A 66 -15.28 3.86 -38.24
C GLU A 66 -16.37 2.96 -38.83
N ALA A 67 -17.04 2.16 -38.00
CA ALA A 67 -18.16 1.29 -38.42
C ALA A 67 -19.35 2.08 -38.98
N ALA A 68 -19.68 3.23 -38.39
CA ALA A 68 -20.74 4.11 -38.85
C ALA A 68 -20.37 4.84 -40.15
N ALA A 69 -19.09 5.15 -40.36
CA ALA A 69 -18.62 5.88 -41.54
C ALA A 69 -18.65 5.04 -42.85
N VAL A 70 -18.64 3.71 -42.76
CA VAL A 70 -18.50 2.82 -43.93
C VAL A 70 -19.84 2.43 -44.56
N GLY A 71 -20.99 2.89 -44.03
CA GLY A 71 -22.32 2.64 -44.64
C GLY A 71 -22.70 1.15 -44.74
N SER A 72 -21.95 0.26 -44.11
CA SER A 72 -22.21 -1.18 -44.09
C SER A 72 -23.46 -1.45 -43.26
N PRO A 73 -24.35 -2.39 -43.69
CA PRO A 73 -25.55 -2.71 -42.95
C PRO A 73 -25.20 -2.98 -41.49
N ALA A 74 -25.74 -2.16 -40.59
CA ALA A 74 -25.35 -2.08 -39.17
C ALA A 74 -25.27 -3.45 -38.48
N ARG A 75 -26.03 -4.43 -38.97
CA ARG A 75 -26.09 -5.81 -38.47
C ARG A 75 -24.79 -6.61 -38.70
N THR A 76 -24.16 -6.52 -39.87
CA THR A 76 -22.90 -7.24 -40.16
C THR A 76 -21.73 -6.62 -39.41
N THR A 77 -21.66 -5.29 -39.35
CA THR A 77 -20.63 -4.57 -38.61
C THR A 77 -20.75 -4.81 -37.10
N TRP A 78 -21.98 -4.94 -36.59
CA TRP A 78 -22.25 -5.28 -35.19
C TRP A 78 -21.89 -6.73 -34.84
N GLN A 79 -22.17 -7.68 -35.73
CA GLN A 79 -21.75 -9.07 -35.55
C GLN A 79 -20.22 -9.18 -35.50
N GLU A 80 -19.50 -8.47 -36.38
CA GLU A 80 -18.03 -8.49 -36.34
C GLU A 80 -17.46 -7.75 -35.13
N PHE A 81 -18.11 -6.68 -34.68
CA PHE A 81 -17.75 -6.05 -33.41
C PHE A 81 -17.93 -7.00 -32.22
N ARG A 82 -19.06 -7.71 -32.14
CA ARG A 82 -19.29 -8.72 -31.10
C ARG A 82 -18.29 -9.88 -31.20
N LYS A 83 -17.97 -10.36 -32.40
CA LYS A 83 -16.93 -11.37 -32.59
C LYS A 83 -15.56 -10.86 -32.17
N ARG A 84 -15.22 -9.59 -32.45
CA ARG A 84 -13.95 -8.97 -32.04
C ARG A 84 -13.89 -8.72 -30.54
N ILE A 85 -14.97 -8.32 -29.88
CA ILE A 85 -15.04 -8.25 -28.41
C ILE A 85 -14.95 -9.65 -27.81
N ALA A 86 -15.67 -10.63 -28.36
CA ALA A 86 -15.60 -12.01 -27.89
C ALA A 86 -14.19 -12.59 -28.09
N LYS A 87 -13.54 -12.28 -29.22
CA LYS A 87 -12.16 -12.63 -29.52
C LYS A 87 -11.21 -11.91 -28.57
N ALA A 88 -11.31 -10.59 -28.37
CA ALA A 88 -10.47 -9.87 -27.41
C ALA A 88 -10.67 -10.38 -25.97
N LYS A 89 -11.89 -10.76 -25.58
CA LYS A 89 -12.17 -11.43 -24.29
C LYS A 89 -11.59 -12.84 -24.24
N LYS A 90 -11.60 -13.58 -25.36
CA LYS A 90 -11.01 -14.92 -25.49
C LYS A 90 -9.48 -14.84 -25.46
N ASP A 91 -8.91 -13.86 -26.15
CA ASP A 91 -7.49 -13.56 -26.24
C ASP A 91 -6.99 -13.04 -24.87
N GLN A 92 -7.77 -12.20 -24.18
CA GLN A 92 -7.49 -11.80 -22.80
C GLN A 92 -7.60 -12.96 -21.81
N LYS A 93 -8.53 -13.90 -22.03
CA LYS A 93 -8.60 -15.16 -21.27
C LYS A 93 -7.47 -16.14 -21.63
N SER A 94 -6.91 -16.04 -22.84
CA SER A 94 -5.81 -16.88 -23.31
C SER A 94 -4.43 -16.25 -23.12
N LEU A 95 -4.35 -14.99 -22.67
CA LEU A 95 -3.14 -14.42 -22.10
C LEU A 95 -2.86 -15.18 -20.81
N ALA A 96 -2.16 -16.30 -20.96
CA ALA A 96 -1.65 -17.10 -19.87
C ALA A 96 -1.01 -16.15 -18.84
N GLY A 97 -1.45 -16.28 -17.59
CA GLY A 97 -0.94 -15.47 -16.48
C GLY A 97 -1.85 -14.32 -16.02
N ILE A 98 -2.89 -13.86 -16.74
CA ILE A 98 -3.80 -12.85 -16.15
C ILE A 98 -4.78 -13.53 -15.17
N ALA A 99 -4.79 -13.10 -13.91
CA ALA A 99 -5.75 -13.58 -12.93
C ALA A 99 -7.20 -13.27 -13.35
N SER A 100 -8.05 -14.28 -13.42
CA SER A 100 -9.49 -14.13 -13.57
C SER A 100 -10.09 -13.38 -12.38
N HIS A 101 -11.26 -12.77 -12.57
CA HIS A 101 -11.96 -12.09 -11.47
C HIS A 101 -12.27 -13.01 -10.28
N ARG A 102 -12.59 -14.29 -10.54
CA ARG A 102 -12.76 -15.30 -9.48
C ARG A 102 -11.45 -15.49 -8.70
N GLU A 103 -10.33 -15.59 -9.38
CA GLU A 103 -9.02 -15.75 -8.74
C GLU A 103 -8.58 -14.51 -7.97
N LYS A 104 -8.92 -13.29 -8.45
CA LYS A 104 -8.68 -12.05 -7.69
C LYS A 104 -9.49 -12.04 -6.40
N ARG A 105 -10.78 -12.40 -6.46
CA ARG A 105 -11.63 -12.52 -5.26
C ARG A 105 -11.12 -13.59 -4.32
N LEU A 106 -10.77 -14.77 -4.84
CA LEU A 106 -10.17 -15.83 -4.04
C LEU A 106 -8.86 -15.37 -3.41
N TRP A 107 -8.04 -14.61 -4.12
CA TRP A 107 -6.81 -14.06 -3.56
C TRP A 107 -7.10 -13.08 -2.42
N VAL A 108 -7.98 -12.09 -2.62
CA VAL A 108 -8.36 -11.14 -1.55
C VAL A 108 -8.98 -11.86 -0.35
N ASN A 109 -9.94 -12.76 -0.59
CA ASN A 109 -10.60 -13.53 0.46
C ASN A 109 -9.62 -14.44 1.19
N ASN A 110 -8.74 -15.12 0.44
CA ASN A 110 -7.74 -16.00 1.02
C ASN A 110 -6.62 -15.23 1.71
N LEU A 111 -6.44 -13.93 1.46
CA LEU A 111 -5.55 -13.09 2.26
C LEU A 111 -6.18 -12.65 3.59
N GLY A 112 -7.44 -13.02 3.83
CA GLY A 112 -8.13 -12.69 5.06
C GLY A 112 -8.37 -11.19 5.23
N PHE A 113 -8.16 -10.38 4.18
CA PHE A 113 -8.42 -8.95 4.17
C PHE A 113 -9.92 -8.70 4.24
N ASN A 114 -10.47 -8.69 5.46
CA ASN A 114 -11.82 -8.22 5.67
C ASN A 114 -11.86 -6.74 5.33
N THR A 115 -12.84 -6.33 4.54
CA THR A 115 -13.05 -4.93 4.19
C THR A 115 -13.54 -4.11 5.39
N GLN A 116 -14.05 -4.77 6.43
CA GLN A 116 -14.45 -4.13 7.67
C GLN A 116 -13.30 -4.21 8.67
N GLY A 117 -12.78 -3.04 9.07
CA GLY A 117 -11.86 -2.95 10.20
C GLY A 117 -12.55 -3.41 11.49
N ARG A 118 -11.75 -3.81 12.47
CA ARG A 118 -12.26 -4.26 13.78
C ARG A 118 -12.07 -3.12 14.78
N PRO A 119 -13.12 -2.60 15.44
CA PRO A 119 -12.97 -1.61 16.49
C PRO A 119 -12.20 -2.19 17.69
N LEU A 120 -11.54 -1.34 18.47
CA LEU A 120 -10.82 -1.74 19.69
C LEU A 120 -11.73 -2.50 20.66
N ALA A 121 -12.99 -2.08 20.77
CA ALA A 121 -13.99 -2.75 21.59
C ALA A 121 -14.14 -4.25 21.26
N ASP A 122 -14.03 -4.63 19.99
CA ASP A 122 -14.12 -6.03 19.58
C ASP A 122 -12.87 -6.82 20.03
N PHE A 123 -11.69 -6.21 20.03
CA PHE A 123 -10.47 -6.84 20.55
C PHE A 123 -10.55 -7.06 22.06
N ILE A 124 -11.09 -6.08 22.79
CA ILE A 124 -11.30 -6.17 24.24
C ILE A 124 -12.35 -7.25 24.56
N ALA A 125 -13.49 -7.25 23.86
CA ALA A 125 -14.59 -8.17 24.11
C ALA A 125 -14.26 -9.64 23.77
N ASN A 126 -13.35 -9.87 22.81
CA ASN A 126 -12.97 -11.21 22.34
C ASN A 126 -11.68 -11.76 22.98
N GLN A 127 -11.29 -11.24 24.15
CA GLN A 127 -10.22 -11.81 24.97
C GLN A 127 -10.45 -13.32 25.20
N PRO A 128 -9.38 -14.13 25.23
CA PRO A 128 -9.48 -15.59 25.17
C PRO A 128 -10.31 -16.15 26.34
N GLY A 129 -11.54 -16.51 25.98
CA GLY A 129 -12.45 -17.32 26.76
C GLY A 129 -13.34 -18.24 25.91
N ASN A 130 -13.42 -18.12 24.57
CA ASN A 130 -14.36 -18.98 23.81
C ASN A 130 -14.29 -19.15 22.26
N HIS A 131 -13.28 -18.75 21.48
CA HIS A 131 -13.34 -19.00 20.02
C HIS A 131 -11.99 -19.33 19.33
N GLU A 132 -11.92 -20.51 18.68
CA GLU A 132 -10.73 -21.07 18.00
C GLU A 132 -10.57 -20.70 16.50
N SER A 133 -11.43 -19.87 15.88
CA SER A 133 -11.51 -19.84 14.40
C SER A 133 -10.91 -18.59 13.69
N SER A 134 -9.99 -17.86 14.31
CA SER A 134 -9.32 -16.70 13.68
C SER A 134 -7.86 -17.02 13.40
N SER A 135 -7.40 -16.86 12.14
CA SER A 135 -5.98 -17.00 11.78
C SER A 135 -5.09 -15.91 12.37
N LEU A 136 -5.68 -14.79 12.82
CA LEU A 136 -5.01 -13.83 13.67
C LEU A 136 -5.14 -14.28 15.12
N HIS A 137 -4.01 -14.53 15.77
CA HIS A 137 -3.95 -14.74 17.21
C HIS A 137 -4.55 -13.50 17.89
N GLN A 138 -5.56 -13.70 18.74
CA GLN A 138 -6.19 -12.60 19.48
C GLN A 138 -5.10 -11.88 20.29
N PRO A 139 -4.97 -10.55 20.17
CA PRO A 139 -3.96 -9.82 20.90
C PRO A 139 -4.28 -9.82 22.39
N ARG A 140 -3.26 -10.04 23.22
CA ARG A 140 -3.36 -9.75 24.65
C ARG A 140 -3.48 -8.23 24.83
N ILE A 141 -4.49 -7.78 25.57
CA ILE A 141 -4.56 -6.39 26.01
C ILE A 141 -3.72 -6.22 27.27
N VAL A 142 -2.84 -5.22 27.25
CA VAL A 142 -2.00 -4.83 28.38
C VAL A 142 -2.33 -3.39 28.72
N TYR A 143 -2.81 -3.17 29.93
CA TYR A 143 -2.97 -1.83 30.49
C TYR A 143 -1.65 -1.40 31.10
N HIS A 144 -1.06 -0.32 30.59
CA HIS A 144 0.23 0.18 31.07
C HIS A 144 0.06 1.61 31.59
N PRO A 145 0.23 1.86 32.91
CA PRO A 145 0.00 3.17 33.53
C PRO A 145 1.10 4.18 33.18
N ASP A 146 1.15 4.58 31.91
CA ASP A 146 2.24 5.31 31.23
C ASP A 146 3.39 4.37 30.87
N ILE A 147 3.68 4.18 29.57
CA ILE A 147 4.96 3.59 29.14
C ILE A 147 6.06 4.61 29.51
N VAL A 148 6.45 4.66 30.78
CA VAL A 148 7.62 5.43 31.20
C VAL A 148 8.83 4.67 30.71
N ILE A 149 9.62 5.27 29.83
CA ILE A 149 10.96 4.76 29.47
C ILE A 149 11.86 5.07 30.65
N ASP A 150 11.63 4.36 31.75
CA ASP A 150 12.46 4.41 32.92
C ASP A 150 13.52 3.31 32.80
N SER A 151 14.70 3.61 33.33
CA SER A 151 15.80 2.67 33.53
C SER A 151 15.50 1.58 34.58
N ASN A 152 14.30 1.58 35.19
CA ASN A 152 13.89 0.55 36.13
C ASN A 152 13.48 -0.73 35.39
N PRO A 153 14.23 -1.84 35.56
CA PRO A 153 13.97 -3.11 34.87
C PRO A 153 12.63 -3.77 35.24
N GLU A 154 11.91 -3.25 36.22
CA GLU A 154 10.58 -3.73 36.60
C GLU A 154 9.47 -3.36 35.58
N TYR A 155 9.75 -2.52 34.58
CA TYR A 155 8.77 -2.05 33.58
C TYR A 155 8.95 -2.64 32.17
N PHE A 156 9.78 -3.67 32.00
CA PHE A 156 9.87 -4.35 30.70
C PHE A 156 8.67 -5.29 30.46
N CYS A 157 7.98 -5.09 29.34
CA CYS A 157 7.02 -6.08 28.85
C CYS A 157 7.65 -6.92 27.74
N ASP A 158 8.03 -8.15 28.08
CA ASP A 158 8.51 -9.13 27.12
C ASP A 158 7.35 -9.67 26.28
N VAL A 159 7.30 -9.23 25.01
CA VAL A 159 6.34 -9.75 24.02
C VAL A 159 6.95 -10.97 23.34
N GLN A 160 6.34 -12.13 23.53
CA GLN A 160 6.85 -13.38 22.96
C GLN A 160 6.79 -13.37 21.42
N ALA A 161 7.65 -14.18 20.77
CA ALA A 161 7.78 -14.18 19.31
C ALA A 161 6.48 -14.52 18.56
N ASN A 162 5.62 -15.32 19.16
CA ASN A 162 4.32 -15.76 18.65
C ASN A 162 3.13 -14.97 19.24
N GLU A 163 3.40 -13.94 20.03
CA GLU A 163 2.38 -13.21 20.76
C GLU A 163 2.03 -11.88 20.09
N SER A 164 0.74 -11.65 19.90
CA SER A 164 0.18 -10.34 19.57
C SER A 164 -0.21 -9.61 20.85
N VAL A 165 0.03 -8.30 20.93
CA VAL A 165 -0.27 -7.46 22.10
C VAL A 165 -0.74 -6.08 21.66
N ILE A 166 -1.68 -5.50 22.42
CA ILE A 166 -2.05 -4.08 22.33
C ILE A 166 -1.85 -3.47 23.72
N PHE A 167 -1.09 -2.39 23.77
CA PHE A 167 -0.84 -1.59 24.96
C PHE A 167 -1.81 -0.43 25.00
N LEU A 168 -2.56 -0.34 26.09
CA LEU A 168 -3.55 0.70 26.33
C LEU A 168 -3.17 1.53 27.55
N ARG A 169 -3.43 2.83 27.46
CA ARG A 169 -3.45 3.73 28.60
C ARG A 169 -4.64 3.41 29.52
N PRO A 170 -4.45 3.21 30.83
CA PRO A 170 -5.52 2.83 31.76
C PRO A 170 -6.64 3.85 31.88
N GLU A 171 -6.33 5.15 31.76
CA GLU A 171 -7.25 6.24 32.07
C GLU A 171 -8.37 6.34 31.03
N ASP A 172 -8.06 6.13 29.76
CA ASP A 172 -8.96 6.40 28.62
C ASP A 172 -9.00 5.27 27.57
N ASN A 173 -8.28 4.16 27.80
CA ASN A 173 -8.07 3.09 26.83
C ASN A 173 -7.41 3.57 25.51
N HIS A 174 -6.66 4.66 25.54
CA HIS A 174 -5.92 5.12 24.36
C HIS A 174 -4.86 4.07 23.96
N ILE A 175 -4.80 3.71 22.68
CA ILE A 175 -3.78 2.79 22.17
C ILE A 175 -2.45 3.51 22.10
N GLU A 176 -1.46 3.03 22.85
CA GLU A 176 -0.12 3.62 22.82
C GLU A 176 0.81 2.87 21.85
N LEU A 177 0.64 1.55 21.80
CA LEU A 177 1.46 0.65 21.01
C LEU A 177 0.70 -0.63 20.73
N PHE A 178 1.04 -1.30 19.64
CA PHE A 178 0.66 -2.69 19.46
C PHE A 178 1.73 -3.45 18.69
N ALA A 179 1.77 -4.75 18.89
CA ALA A 179 2.52 -5.68 18.07
C ALA A 179 1.57 -6.81 17.63
N LEU A 180 1.32 -6.94 16.33
CA LEU A 180 0.47 -8.02 15.80
C LEU A 180 1.34 -9.03 15.02
N ARG A 181 1.25 -10.31 15.38
CA ARG A 181 1.99 -11.42 14.76
C ARG A 181 1.11 -12.22 13.81
N GLY A 182 1.75 -12.92 12.87
CA GLY A 182 1.07 -13.88 11.99
C GLY A 182 0.19 -13.24 10.91
N LEU A 183 0.35 -11.94 10.65
CA LEU A 183 -0.46 -11.23 9.66
C LEU A 183 -0.32 -11.90 8.29
N ALA A 184 -1.41 -12.46 7.78
CA ALA A 184 -1.43 -13.20 6.52
C ALA A 184 -0.38 -14.33 6.39
N MET A 185 0.03 -14.99 7.49
CA MET A 185 1.00 -16.09 7.44
C MET A 185 0.38 -17.48 7.17
N ASP A 186 -0.82 -17.73 7.66
CA ASP A 186 -1.45 -19.07 7.62
C ASP A 186 -2.36 -19.27 6.40
N LEU A 187 -2.05 -18.61 5.28
CA LEU A 187 -2.93 -18.54 4.12
C LEU A 187 -2.30 -19.28 2.93
N PRO A 188 -3.12 -19.86 2.02
CA PRO A 188 -2.59 -20.65 0.90
C PRO A 188 -1.61 -19.93 -0.03
N TYR A 189 -1.58 -18.60 0.01
CA TYR A 189 -0.71 -17.75 -0.81
C TYR A 189 0.34 -16.99 0.00
N SER A 190 0.45 -17.23 1.31
CA SER A 190 1.33 -16.48 2.21
C SER A 190 2.78 -16.52 1.74
N GLU A 191 3.35 -17.70 1.56
CA GLU A 191 4.74 -17.85 1.10
C GLU A 191 5.04 -17.01 -0.16
N LYS A 192 4.16 -17.10 -1.16
CA LYS A 192 4.34 -16.42 -2.44
C LYS A 192 4.18 -14.90 -2.30
N LEU A 193 3.24 -14.45 -1.46
CA LEU A 193 3.08 -13.05 -1.12
C LEU A 193 4.32 -12.49 -0.41
N TYR A 194 4.79 -13.17 0.62
CA TYR A 194 5.97 -12.77 1.39
C TYR A 194 7.23 -12.74 0.52
N ALA A 195 7.41 -13.71 -0.38
CA ALA A 195 8.50 -13.70 -1.35
C ALA A 195 8.44 -12.46 -2.26
N PHE A 196 7.25 -12.11 -2.77
CA PHE A 196 7.07 -10.88 -3.56
C PHE A 196 7.41 -9.62 -2.73
N LEU A 197 6.88 -9.49 -1.52
CA LEU A 197 7.14 -8.33 -0.67
C LEU A 197 8.62 -8.19 -0.31
N ALA A 198 9.29 -9.31 0.00
CA ALA A 198 10.73 -9.35 0.27
C ALA A 198 11.52 -8.89 -0.96
N GLN A 199 11.14 -9.35 -2.15
CA GLN A 199 11.77 -8.93 -3.39
C GLN A 199 11.56 -7.44 -3.68
N VAL A 200 10.37 -6.88 -3.38
CA VAL A 200 10.11 -5.43 -3.48
C VAL A 200 11.07 -4.65 -2.58
N ILE A 201 11.24 -5.07 -1.32
CA ILE A 201 12.12 -4.39 -0.36
C ILE A 201 13.58 -4.50 -0.78
N ALA A 202 14.03 -5.70 -1.14
CA ALA A 202 15.40 -5.95 -1.58
C ALA A 202 15.73 -5.09 -2.82
N THR A 203 14.87 -5.10 -3.83
CA THR A 203 15.03 -4.28 -5.05
C THR A 203 15.07 -2.80 -4.72
N ALA A 204 14.15 -2.33 -3.86
CA ALA A 204 14.13 -0.94 -3.44
C ALA A 204 15.42 -0.54 -2.72
N CYS A 205 15.88 -1.34 -1.76
CA CYS A 205 17.09 -1.07 -0.98
C CYS A 205 18.37 -1.11 -1.83
N ASP A 206 18.45 -2.03 -2.78
CA ASP A 206 19.62 -2.25 -3.64
C ASP A 206 19.81 -1.13 -4.69
N GLU A 207 18.72 -0.59 -5.22
CA GLU A 207 18.77 0.32 -6.36
C GLU A 207 18.55 1.80 -6.00
N ARG A 208 17.98 2.07 -4.82
CA ARG A 208 17.61 3.43 -4.40
C ARG A 208 18.62 4.03 -3.43
N ARG A 209 18.56 5.36 -3.36
CA ARG A 209 19.40 6.19 -2.51
C ARG A 209 19.03 5.93 -1.07
N ASP A 210 20.06 5.68 -0.28
CA ASP A 210 19.93 5.62 1.16
C ASP A 210 19.51 6.99 1.71
N VAL A 211 18.46 7.02 2.52
CA VAL A 211 18.07 8.24 3.23
C VAL A 211 18.91 8.45 4.49
N ARG A 212 19.64 7.43 4.96
CA ARG A 212 20.48 7.44 6.16
C ARG A 212 21.83 6.76 5.89
N PRO A 213 22.68 7.30 4.97
CA PRO A 213 23.92 6.63 4.53
C PRO A 213 24.99 6.44 5.62
N ASN A 214 24.85 7.09 6.78
CA ASN A 214 25.78 6.97 7.90
C ASN A 214 25.30 5.96 8.96
N HIS A 215 24.15 5.34 8.76
CA HIS A 215 23.60 4.33 9.66
C HIS A 215 23.91 2.93 9.11
N PRO A 216 24.14 1.91 9.95
CA PRO A 216 24.30 0.55 9.46
C PRO A 216 23.03 0.06 8.75
N GLY A 217 23.21 -0.70 7.67
CA GLY A 217 22.12 -1.22 6.85
C GLY A 217 21.70 -0.27 5.73
N LYS A 218 20.42 -0.39 5.32
CA LYS A 218 19.83 0.41 4.24
C LYS A 218 18.44 0.87 4.63
N MET A 219 18.16 2.15 4.45
CA MET A 219 16.80 2.68 4.49
C MET A 219 16.56 3.51 3.24
N VAL A 220 15.46 3.25 2.53
CA VAL A 220 15.10 3.97 1.31
C VAL A 220 13.66 4.44 1.38
N GLN A 221 13.43 5.64 0.86
CA GLN A 221 12.09 6.24 0.80
C GLN A 221 11.56 6.21 -0.63
N SER A 222 10.24 6.03 -0.75
CA SER A 222 9.48 6.10 -1.98
C SER A 222 8.21 6.90 -1.77
N GLY A 223 7.67 7.44 -2.85
CA GLY A 223 6.47 8.26 -2.78
C GLY A 223 6.76 9.73 -2.57
N CYS A 224 5.97 10.38 -1.73
CA CYS A 224 6.19 11.75 -1.28
C CYS A 224 7.31 11.82 -0.24
N ASN A 225 8.01 12.95 -0.23
CA ASN A 225 9.02 13.35 0.74
C ASN A 225 8.83 14.85 1.03
N ALA A 226 8.93 15.24 2.30
CA ALA A 226 8.78 16.63 2.75
C ALA A 226 9.98 17.54 2.42
N GLY A 227 11.07 16.99 1.89
CA GLY A 227 12.32 17.70 1.60
C GLY A 227 13.27 17.73 2.81
N GLN A 228 14.25 18.64 2.76
CA GLN A 228 15.13 18.87 3.90
C GLN A 228 14.38 19.62 5.02
N ARG A 229 14.83 19.44 6.26
CA ARG A 229 14.20 20.04 7.46
C ARG A 229 14.07 21.56 7.37
N ASP A 230 15.08 22.21 6.78
CA ASP A 230 15.22 23.65 6.60
C ASP A 230 14.61 24.17 5.28
N ALA A 231 14.27 23.29 4.34
CA ALA A 231 13.73 23.63 3.03
C ALA A 231 12.61 22.67 2.64
N ARG A 232 11.47 22.82 3.30
CA ARG A 232 10.30 21.95 3.12
C ARG A 232 9.70 22.15 1.74
N VAL A 233 9.98 21.22 0.85
CA VAL A 233 9.41 21.18 -0.49
C VAL A 233 8.86 19.79 -0.66
N PHE A 234 7.53 19.67 -0.57
CA PHE A 234 6.87 18.42 -0.89
C PHE A 234 7.18 18.04 -2.34
N GLY A 235 7.80 16.89 -2.48
CA GLY A 235 8.23 16.37 -3.76
C GLY A 235 8.20 14.86 -3.76
N ARG A 236 8.34 14.28 -4.95
CA ARG A 236 8.52 12.84 -5.08
C ARG A 236 9.97 12.50 -4.80
N ALA A 237 10.21 11.48 -3.96
CA ALA A 237 11.54 11.04 -3.61
C ALA A 237 12.37 10.72 -4.88
N LYS A 238 13.56 11.31 -5.01
CA LYS A 238 14.52 10.94 -6.06
C LYS A 238 15.24 9.67 -5.64
N ALA A 239 14.65 8.54 -6.00
CA ALA A 239 15.03 7.27 -5.42
C ALA A 239 16.24 6.61 -6.12
N TYR A 240 16.24 6.40 -7.45
CA TYR A 240 17.26 5.55 -8.08
C TYR A 240 18.68 6.16 -8.10
N THR A 241 19.66 5.35 -7.66
CA THR A 241 21.10 5.65 -7.78
C THR A 241 21.73 5.00 -9.00
N ARG A 242 21.15 3.88 -9.47
CA ARG A 242 21.60 3.13 -10.64
C ARG A 242 21.05 3.70 -11.94
N ASN A 243 21.83 3.54 -13.02
CA ASN A 243 21.43 3.87 -14.39
C ASN A 243 20.53 2.79 -14.99
N LEU A 244 19.31 2.68 -14.48
CA LEU A 244 18.29 1.77 -14.99
C LEU A 244 17.53 2.40 -16.16
N THR A 245 17.03 1.57 -17.06
CA THR A 245 16.11 1.99 -18.12
C THR A 245 14.83 2.56 -17.52
N GLN A 246 14.12 3.40 -18.28
CA GLN A 246 12.87 3.97 -17.81
C GLN A 246 11.79 2.90 -17.57
N GLU A 247 11.78 1.86 -18.40
CA GLU A 247 10.86 0.73 -18.27
C GLU A 247 11.07 -0.03 -16.96
N THR A 248 12.32 -0.36 -16.63
CA THR A 248 12.69 -1.01 -15.36
C THR A 248 12.29 -0.15 -14.16
N LYS A 249 12.56 1.16 -14.20
CA LYS A 249 12.14 2.09 -13.12
C LYS A 249 10.63 2.12 -12.94
N ILE A 250 9.86 2.13 -14.02
CA ILE A 250 8.39 2.07 -13.97
C ILE A 250 7.93 0.75 -13.36
N HIS A 251 8.56 -0.37 -13.74
CA HIS A 251 8.21 -1.68 -13.22
C HIS A 251 8.44 -1.77 -11.70
N HIS A 252 9.64 -1.42 -11.24
CA HIS A 252 9.99 -1.45 -9.81
C HIS A 252 9.14 -0.48 -8.98
N ASP A 253 8.80 0.69 -9.54
CA ASP A 253 7.89 1.64 -8.89
C ASP A 253 6.44 1.11 -8.81
N LYS A 254 5.97 0.37 -9.81
CA LYS A 254 4.65 -0.31 -9.75
C LYS A 254 4.63 -1.38 -8.67
N ASP A 255 5.69 -2.17 -8.55
CA ASP A 255 5.79 -3.21 -7.54
C ASP A 255 5.90 -2.62 -6.13
N THR A 256 6.63 -1.51 -5.98
CA THR A 256 6.64 -0.70 -4.75
C THR A 256 5.23 -0.26 -4.37
N ILE A 257 4.50 0.37 -5.31
CA ILE A 257 3.12 0.83 -5.06
C ILE A 257 2.22 -0.34 -4.67
N ALA A 258 2.35 -1.48 -5.36
CA ALA A 258 1.57 -2.67 -5.06
C ALA A 258 1.88 -3.22 -3.66
N GLY A 259 3.16 -3.40 -3.32
CA GLY A 259 3.58 -3.89 -2.00
C GLY A 259 3.08 -3.01 -0.86
N MET A 260 3.19 -1.68 -1.01
CA MET A 260 2.66 -0.73 -0.02
C MET A 260 1.15 -0.74 0.07
N THR A 261 0.46 -0.86 -1.07
CA THR A 261 -1.00 -0.93 -1.07
C THR A 261 -1.48 -2.21 -0.40
N ILE A 262 -0.81 -3.35 -0.63
CA ILE A 262 -1.10 -4.60 0.05
C ILE A 262 -0.88 -4.45 1.57
N PHE A 263 0.23 -3.85 1.99
CA PHE A 263 0.50 -3.57 3.39
C PHE A 263 -0.59 -2.69 4.02
N TRP A 264 -0.99 -1.61 3.34
CA TRP A 264 -2.03 -0.72 3.82
C TRP A 264 -3.36 -1.47 4.02
N TYR A 265 -3.79 -2.26 3.05
CA TYR A 265 -5.03 -3.04 3.20
C TYR A 265 -4.92 -4.14 4.27
N ALA A 266 -3.76 -4.80 4.40
CA ALA A 266 -3.52 -5.76 5.48
C ALA A 266 -3.64 -5.08 6.85
N SER A 267 -3.09 -3.87 6.97
CA SER A 267 -3.19 -3.06 8.18
C SER A 267 -4.62 -2.68 8.49
N ARG A 268 -5.38 -2.20 7.50
CA ARG A 268 -6.80 -1.82 7.66
C ARG A 268 -7.67 -2.97 8.17
N THR A 269 -7.30 -4.20 7.89
CA THR A 269 -8.00 -5.40 8.37
C THR A 269 -7.58 -5.79 9.79
N ALA A 270 -6.29 -5.69 10.11
CA ALA A 270 -5.73 -6.26 11.34
C ALA A 270 -5.57 -5.27 12.48
N VAL A 271 -5.35 -3.98 12.18
CA VAL A 271 -5.17 -2.90 13.15
C VAL A 271 -6.54 -2.42 13.66
N PRO A 272 -6.65 -2.01 14.94
CA PRO A 272 -7.83 -1.31 15.45
C PRO A 272 -8.27 -0.15 14.56
N THR A 273 -9.56 -0.08 14.26
CA THR A 273 -10.14 0.94 13.37
C THR A 273 -9.79 2.36 13.82
N GLU A 274 -9.70 2.61 15.12
CA GLU A 274 -9.37 3.90 15.74
C GLU A 274 -8.00 4.41 15.26
N VAL A 275 -7.00 3.52 15.18
CA VAL A 275 -5.66 3.85 14.68
C VAL A 275 -5.70 4.17 13.18
N ILE A 276 -6.40 3.34 12.40
CA ILE A 276 -6.50 3.50 10.94
C ILE A 276 -7.24 4.79 10.58
N THR A 277 -8.31 5.10 11.30
CA THR A 277 -9.08 6.34 11.15
C THR A 277 -8.20 7.54 11.47
N ALA A 278 -7.49 7.53 12.61
CA ALA A 278 -6.62 8.63 12.99
C ALA A 278 -5.51 8.90 11.95
N ILE A 279 -4.90 7.86 11.38
CA ILE A 279 -3.93 8.01 10.27
C ILE A 279 -4.62 8.60 9.03
N THR A 280 -5.77 8.07 8.65
CA THR A 280 -6.48 8.47 7.42
C THR A 280 -6.96 9.92 7.49
N GLU A 281 -7.47 10.34 8.65
CA GLU A 281 -7.91 11.71 8.91
C GLU A 281 -6.71 12.67 8.86
N ALA A 282 -5.59 12.34 9.52
CA ALA A 282 -4.38 13.17 9.49
C ALA A 282 -3.80 13.31 8.06
N VAL A 283 -3.76 12.22 7.29
CA VAL A 283 -3.36 12.26 5.86
C VAL A 283 -4.31 13.16 5.06
N GLY A 284 -5.62 13.01 5.28
CA GLY A 284 -6.67 13.72 4.57
C GLY A 284 -6.71 15.22 4.86
N GLU A 285 -6.50 15.62 6.12
CA GLU A 285 -6.47 17.01 6.56
C GLU A 285 -5.34 17.80 5.87
N ILE A 286 -4.16 17.18 5.75
CA ILE A 286 -3.01 17.78 5.07
C ILE A 286 -3.19 17.79 3.55
N GLY A 287 -4.13 16.99 3.03
CA GLY A 287 -4.38 16.86 1.60
C GLY A 287 -3.24 16.14 0.88
N LEU A 288 -2.57 15.20 1.56
CA LEU A 288 -1.54 14.39 0.94
C LEU A 288 -2.18 13.40 -0.06
N PRO A 289 -1.60 13.23 -1.25
CA PRO A 289 -2.15 12.32 -2.25
C PRO A 289 -1.96 10.85 -1.84
N THR A 290 -2.49 9.92 -2.63
CA THR A 290 -2.09 8.52 -2.50
C THR A 290 -0.69 8.29 -3.09
N ILE A 291 -0.05 7.16 -2.77
CA ILE A 291 1.32 6.88 -3.21
C ILE A 291 1.46 6.96 -4.74
N SER A 292 2.43 7.77 -5.16
CA SER A 292 2.87 7.94 -6.53
C SER A 292 4.37 8.15 -6.55
N THR A 293 5.05 7.73 -7.61
CA THR A 293 6.49 7.89 -7.73
C THR A 293 6.81 8.86 -8.86
N ARG A 294 8.10 9.17 -9.05
CA ARG A 294 8.52 9.99 -10.19
C ARG A 294 8.17 9.35 -11.54
N ASN A 295 8.17 8.02 -11.61
CA ASN A 295 7.95 7.27 -12.83
C ASN A 295 6.51 6.74 -12.98
N VAL A 296 5.74 6.68 -11.88
CA VAL A 296 4.34 6.26 -11.88
C VAL A 296 3.48 7.39 -11.34
N ALA A 297 2.66 7.97 -12.21
CA ALA A 297 1.76 9.06 -11.86
C ALA A 297 0.77 8.66 -10.75
N GLU A 298 0.29 9.68 -10.06
CA GLU A 298 -0.83 9.56 -9.12
C GLU A 298 -2.08 9.03 -9.83
N GLY A 299 -2.88 8.27 -9.09
CA GLY A 299 -4.13 7.72 -9.58
C GLY A 299 -4.54 6.50 -8.78
N THR A 300 -5.61 5.86 -9.25
CA THR A 300 -6.11 4.63 -8.67
C THR A 300 -5.40 3.41 -9.25
N GLY A 301 -5.49 2.35 -8.48
CA GLY A 301 -5.19 1.00 -8.86
C GLY A 301 -3.71 0.65 -8.82
N TYR A 302 -3.48 -0.66 -8.75
CA TYR A 302 -2.16 -1.26 -8.69
C TYR A 302 -2.16 -2.62 -9.35
N THR A 303 -0.97 -3.06 -9.75
CA THR A 303 -0.75 -4.34 -10.41
C THR A 303 0.51 -4.97 -9.85
N PHE A 304 0.55 -6.27 -9.74
CA PHE A 304 1.74 -7.03 -9.37
C PHE A 304 1.67 -8.43 -9.97
N THR A 305 2.81 -9.11 -10.00
CA THR A 305 2.90 -10.49 -10.47
C THR A 305 3.44 -11.36 -9.35
N VAL A 306 2.71 -12.42 -9.02
CA VAL A 306 3.11 -13.43 -8.04
C VAL A 306 2.95 -14.78 -8.71
N ASP A 307 4.02 -15.60 -8.72
CA ASP A 307 3.99 -16.96 -9.27
C ASP A 307 3.52 -17.02 -10.74
N GLY A 308 4.09 -16.13 -11.58
CA GLY A 308 3.73 -16.01 -12.99
C GLY A 308 2.32 -15.47 -13.26
N LYS A 309 1.57 -15.14 -12.21
CA LYS A 309 0.20 -14.66 -12.30
C LYS A 309 0.12 -13.16 -12.03
N HIS A 310 -0.40 -12.45 -13.01
CA HIS A 310 -0.60 -11.02 -13.02
C HIS A 310 -1.94 -10.66 -12.37
N TYR A 311 -1.86 -9.96 -11.25
CA TYR A 311 -2.98 -9.40 -10.53
C TYR A 311 -3.12 -7.91 -10.86
N ASN A 312 -4.35 -7.48 -11.14
CA ASN A 312 -4.65 -6.11 -11.53
C ASN A 312 -5.93 -5.62 -10.84
N PHE A 313 -5.79 -4.55 -10.07
CA PHE A 313 -6.82 -3.92 -9.26
C PHE A 313 -7.00 -2.47 -9.70
N PRO A 314 -7.65 -2.18 -10.85
CA PRO A 314 -7.59 -0.86 -11.49
C PRO A 314 -8.35 0.26 -10.74
N LEU A 315 -9.31 -0.11 -9.89
CA LEU A 315 -10.20 0.81 -9.20
C LEU A 315 -9.91 0.93 -7.69
N HIS A 316 -8.95 0.16 -7.18
CA HIS A 316 -8.61 0.22 -5.76
C HIS A 316 -7.79 1.48 -5.45
N GLU A 317 -8.03 2.06 -4.30
CA GLU A 317 -7.18 3.13 -3.79
C GLU A 317 -5.77 2.59 -3.49
N ARG A 318 -4.74 3.43 -3.65
CA ARG A 318 -3.37 3.07 -3.27
C ARG A 318 -3.13 3.43 -1.81
N ALA A 319 -2.01 2.96 -1.24
CA ALA A 319 -1.56 3.36 0.08
C ALA A 319 -1.37 4.88 0.25
N PRO A 320 -1.24 5.39 1.50
CA PRO A 320 -0.81 6.76 1.78
C PRO A 320 0.49 7.16 1.07
N CYS A 321 0.73 8.47 0.91
CA CYS A 321 1.74 9.00 -0.02
C CYS A 321 3.19 8.54 0.18
N GLU A 322 3.60 8.17 1.39
CA GLU A 322 4.98 7.83 1.72
C GLU A 322 5.14 6.34 2.04
N ALA A 323 6.28 5.80 1.61
CA ALA A 323 6.71 4.45 1.91
C ALA A 323 8.20 4.44 2.25
N ILE A 324 8.53 3.76 3.34
CA ILE A 324 9.90 3.51 3.78
C ILE A 324 10.13 2.00 3.68
N PHE A 325 11.24 1.63 3.06
CA PHE A 325 11.71 0.26 2.99
C PHE A 325 13.07 0.21 3.66
N SER A 326 13.28 -0.79 4.50
CA SER A 326 14.56 -0.97 5.17
C SER A 326 15.03 -2.40 5.13
N GLN A 327 16.35 -2.55 5.05
CA GLN A 327 17.03 -3.83 5.12
C GLN A 327 18.26 -3.69 6.02
N ASN A 328 18.29 -4.47 7.08
CA ASN A 328 19.36 -4.51 8.09
C ASN A 328 19.65 -3.14 8.71
N TYR A 329 18.69 -2.23 8.63
CA TYR A 329 18.84 -0.88 9.15
C TYR A 329 18.87 -0.89 10.67
N SER A 330 19.86 -0.22 11.23
CA SER A 330 19.92 0.08 12.66
C SER A 330 20.28 1.54 12.84
N ALA A 331 19.81 2.15 13.91
CA ALA A 331 20.13 3.52 14.25
C ALA A 331 20.21 3.66 15.77
N PRO A 332 21.02 4.61 16.27
CA PRO A 332 20.87 5.07 17.64
C PRO A 332 19.41 5.47 17.92
N ILE A 333 18.96 5.28 19.15
CA ILE A 333 17.63 5.69 19.60
C ILE A 333 17.47 7.20 19.34
N HIS A 334 16.41 7.58 18.64
CA HIS A 334 16.09 8.96 18.30
C HIS A 334 14.59 9.14 18.12
N ARG A 335 14.13 10.38 18.24
CA ARG A 335 12.74 10.77 18.00
C ARG A 335 12.62 11.44 16.64
N ASP A 336 11.79 10.88 15.79
CA ASP A 336 11.36 11.50 14.54
C ASP A 336 9.83 11.74 14.62
N PRO A 337 9.37 13.00 14.68
CA PRO A 337 7.97 13.35 14.63
C PRO A 337 7.29 12.94 13.31
N SER A 338 6.03 12.55 13.45
CA SER A 338 5.08 12.16 12.42
C SER A 338 3.95 13.19 12.33
N TYR A 339 3.33 13.32 11.15
CA TYR A 339 2.10 14.11 10.98
C TYR A 339 0.86 13.35 11.45
N ALA A 340 0.93 12.03 11.44
CA ALA A 340 -0.13 11.17 11.93
C ALA A 340 0.24 10.71 13.34
N PRO A 341 -0.75 10.55 14.25
CA PRO A 341 -0.49 10.13 15.62
C PRO A 341 0.07 8.70 15.70
N PHE A 342 -0.03 7.92 14.61
CA PHE A 342 0.45 6.55 14.54
C PHE A 342 1.31 6.32 13.30
N THR A 343 2.29 5.43 13.47
CA THR A 343 3.19 4.96 12.43
C THR A 343 3.03 3.46 12.27
N LEU A 344 2.81 2.94 11.06
CA LEU A 344 2.73 1.49 10.84
C LEU A 344 4.01 0.92 10.25
N SER A 345 4.44 -0.21 10.78
CA SER A 345 5.62 -0.95 10.34
C SER A 345 5.27 -2.43 10.19
N TRP A 346 5.59 -3.07 9.06
CA TRP A 346 5.42 -4.50 8.80
C TRP A 346 6.75 -5.15 8.44
N THR A 347 7.20 -6.04 9.30
CA THR A 347 8.38 -6.88 9.06
C THR A 347 7.97 -8.05 8.17
N ILE A 348 8.63 -8.18 7.03
CA ILE A 348 8.32 -9.20 6.01
C ILE A 348 9.26 -10.40 6.16
N GLU A 349 10.52 -10.15 6.48
CA GLU A 349 11.54 -11.18 6.59
C GLU A 349 12.52 -10.81 7.71
N ARG A 350 13.00 -11.83 8.44
CA ARG A 350 14.09 -11.68 9.38
C ARG A 350 15.21 -12.64 8.98
N GLN A 351 16.35 -12.08 8.62
CA GLN A 351 17.54 -12.88 8.35
C GLN A 351 18.33 -12.95 9.65
N LEU A 352 18.41 -14.13 10.24
CA LEU A 352 19.32 -14.32 11.36
C LEU A 352 20.71 -14.60 10.77
N PRO A 353 21.78 -14.02 11.34
CA PRO A 353 23.11 -14.53 11.05
C PRO A 353 23.09 -16.03 11.33
N GLU A 354 23.72 -16.83 10.48
CA GLU A 354 23.92 -18.23 10.84
C GLU A 354 24.59 -18.26 12.20
N PRO A 355 24.07 -19.04 13.16
CA PRO A 355 24.70 -19.14 14.47
C PRO A 355 26.15 -19.50 14.19
N ALA A 356 27.08 -18.65 14.63
CA ALA A 356 28.50 -18.82 14.37
C ALA A 356 28.86 -20.26 14.73
N THR A 357 28.94 -21.12 13.72
CA THR A 357 29.31 -22.51 13.91
C THR A 357 30.67 -22.43 14.53
N SER A 358 30.80 -22.91 15.75
CA SER A 358 32.03 -22.87 16.54
C SER A 358 33.09 -23.74 15.85
N GLN A 359 33.66 -23.23 14.76
CA GLN A 359 34.83 -23.79 14.11
C GLN A 359 35.74 -22.65 13.64
N PRO A 360 37.01 -22.66 14.07
CA PRO A 360 38.03 -21.89 13.41
C PRO A 360 38.39 -22.64 12.12
N GLN A 361 37.96 -22.18 10.94
CA GLN A 361 38.81 -22.23 9.73
C GLN A 361 38.22 -21.55 8.49
N LEU A 362 39.07 -20.69 7.93
CA LEU A 362 39.29 -20.37 6.52
C LEU A 362 38.16 -20.63 5.49
N SER A 363 37.65 -19.50 5.00
CA SER A 363 37.28 -19.21 3.60
C SER A 363 36.37 -20.21 2.89
N GLN A 364 35.06 -20.11 3.14
CA GLN A 364 34.04 -20.19 2.07
C GLN A 364 32.88 -19.21 2.34
N PRO A 365 32.17 -18.72 1.30
CA PRO A 365 31.00 -17.87 1.48
C PRO A 365 29.86 -18.70 2.08
N GLY A 366 29.48 -18.38 3.32
CA GLY A 366 28.44 -19.08 4.08
C GLY A 366 27.05 -18.89 3.50
N ALA A 367 26.21 -19.93 3.65
CA ALA A 367 24.78 -19.84 3.43
C ALA A 367 24.13 -18.99 4.54
N THR A 368 22.99 -18.36 4.24
CA THR A 368 22.21 -17.57 5.23
C THR A 368 20.91 -18.30 5.53
N ARG A 369 20.60 -18.54 6.81
CA ARG A 369 19.31 -19.10 7.23
C ARG A 369 18.24 -18.01 7.30
N VAL A 370 17.24 -18.11 6.42
CA VAL A 370 16.09 -17.20 6.40
C VAL A 370 14.99 -17.72 7.33
N LEU A 371 14.62 -16.94 8.35
CA LEU A 371 13.42 -17.20 9.15
C LEU A 371 12.32 -16.20 8.76
N ARG A 372 11.18 -16.71 8.33
CA ARG A 372 10.01 -15.86 8.07
C ARG A 372 9.29 -15.62 9.39
N SER A 373 9.43 -14.42 9.94
CA SER A 373 8.60 -13.92 11.04
C SER A 373 7.96 -12.62 10.60
N SER A 374 6.63 -12.55 10.60
CA SER A 374 5.93 -11.31 10.32
C SER A 374 5.44 -10.64 11.60
N SER A 375 5.68 -9.35 11.70
CA SER A 375 5.21 -8.54 12.81
C SER A 375 4.86 -7.15 12.34
N MET A 376 3.71 -6.66 12.80
CA MET A 376 3.31 -5.29 12.62
C MET A 376 3.43 -4.54 13.94
N ALA A 377 4.15 -3.41 13.98
CA ALA A 377 4.36 -2.61 15.19
C ALA A 377 4.02 -1.14 14.97
N VAL A 378 3.57 -0.44 16.02
CA VAL A 378 3.15 0.98 15.99
C VAL A 378 3.53 1.71 17.27
N ALA A 379 3.98 2.96 17.16
CA ALA A 379 4.11 3.87 18.29
C ALA A 379 3.16 5.08 18.15
N THR A 380 2.64 5.58 19.28
CA THR A 380 1.84 6.81 19.38
C THR A 380 2.70 8.06 19.64
N GLU A 381 2.20 9.23 19.22
CA GLU A 381 2.74 10.54 19.61
C GLU A 381 1.70 11.30 20.44
N ASP A 382 1.73 11.19 21.77
CA ASP A 382 0.99 12.11 22.65
C ASP A 382 1.90 13.28 23.06
N PRO A 383 1.66 14.53 22.60
CA PRO A 383 2.50 15.67 22.93
C PRO A 383 2.35 16.15 24.38
N ALA A 384 1.27 15.77 25.09
CA ALA A 384 0.89 16.37 26.37
C ALA A 384 1.50 15.68 27.60
N LEU A 385 2.08 14.48 27.48
CA LEU A 385 2.41 13.61 28.61
C LEU A 385 3.91 13.40 28.90
N TRP A 386 4.84 14.07 28.21
CA TRP A 386 6.26 13.71 28.31
C TRP A 386 7.16 14.80 28.91
N PRO A 387 7.78 14.58 30.09
CA PRO A 387 8.92 15.37 30.53
C PRO A 387 10.12 15.13 29.60
N SER A 388 11.05 16.08 29.57
CA SER A 388 12.14 16.25 28.59
C SER A 388 13.22 15.15 28.51
N TYR A 389 12.95 13.92 28.96
CA TYR A 389 13.90 12.81 28.93
C TYR A 389 13.26 11.49 28.50
N GLY A 390 13.84 10.86 27.48
CA GLY A 390 13.60 9.47 27.08
C GLY A 390 12.36 9.23 26.24
N GLY A 391 12.53 9.11 24.91
CA GLY A 391 11.55 8.56 23.98
C GLY A 391 12.12 7.29 23.35
N GLY A 392 11.35 6.22 23.30
CA GLY A 392 11.83 4.85 23.13
C GLY A 392 11.67 4.43 21.68
N ASN A 393 12.79 4.14 21.03
CA ASN A 393 12.78 3.15 19.97
C ASN A 393 13.10 1.81 20.63
N PHE A 394 12.37 0.77 20.23
CA PHE A 394 12.68 -0.59 20.64
C PHE A 394 14.09 -0.96 20.21
N GLU A 395 14.97 -1.12 21.20
CA GLU A 395 16.21 -1.86 21.03
C GLU A 395 15.86 -3.35 21.10
N LEU A 396 15.34 -3.90 20.00
CA LEU A 396 15.28 -5.35 19.81
C LEU A 396 16.67 -5.80 19.37
N LEU A 397 17.45 -6.28 20.35
CA LEU A 397 18.82 -6.77 20.25
C LEU A 397 19.19 -7.35 18.86
N GLU A 398 20.25 -6.77 18.30
CA GLU A 398 21.17 -7.24 17.25
C GLU A 398 20.69 -8.30 16.23
N HIS A 399 19.74 -8.01 15.33
CA HIS A 399 19.55 -8.87 14.15
C HIS A 399 19.07 -8.11 12.90
N CYS A 400 19.28 -8.70 11.72
CA CYS A 400 18.99 -8.14 10.40
C CYS A 400 17.48 -8.15 10.06
N TRP A 401 16.89 -6.97 9.83
CA TRP A 401 15.44 -6.79 9.60
C TRP A 401 15.11 -6.38 8.17
N VAL A 402 14.02 -6.89 7.60
CA VAL A 402 13.43 -6.39 6.36
C VAL A 402 12.04 -5.82 6.69
N THR A 403 11.94 -4.50 6.74
CA THR A 403 10.75 -3.80 7.26
C THR A 403 10.17 -2.84 6.23
N VAL A 404 8.87 -2.96 6.01
CA VAL A 404 8.04 -1.99 5.28
C VAL A 404 7.41 -1.05 6.29
N GLN A 405 7.75 0.22 6.25
CA GLN A 405 7.13 1.25 7.09
C GLN A 405 6.24 2.14 6.22
N THR A 406 4.98 2.33 6.63
CA THR A 406 4.15 3.47 6.19
C THR A 406 4.21 4.49 7.29
N THR A 407 5.08 5.46 7.05
CA THR A 407 5.05 6.73 7.74
C THR A 407 5.47 7.79 6.74
N THR A 408 4.80 8.93 6.78
CA THR A 408 5.42 10.20 6.36
C THR A 408 5.95 10.86 7.62
N MET A 409 7.18 11.35 7.58
CA MET A 409 7.68 12.21 8.66
C MET A 409 7.23 13.64 8.38
N LEU A 410 6.52 14.24 9.33
CA LEU A 410 6.33 15.69 9.38
C LEU A 410 6.80 16.17 10.74
N GLN A 411 7.98 16.76 10.77
CA GLN A 411 8.45 17.43 11.97
C GLN A 411 7.86 18.83 12.01
N LEU A 412 6.91 19.12 12.89
CA LEU A 412 6.59 20.50 13.23
C LEU A 412 7.62 20.98 14.27
N ALA A 413 8.27 22.11 13.97
CA ALA A 413 9.04 22.86 14.97
C ALA A 413 8.12 23.98 15.45
N PHE A 414 7.90 24.06 16.76
CA PHE A 414 7.36 25.26 17.40
C PHE A 414 8.43 26.37 17.41
#